data_AF-A0A165Y939-F1
#
_entry.id   AF-A0A165Y939-F1
#
_cell.length_a   1.000
_cell.length_b   1.000
_cell.length_c   1.000
_cell.angle_alpha   90.00
_cell.angle_beta   90.00
_cell.angle_gamma   90.00
#
_symmetry.space_group_name_H-M   'P 1'
#
loop_
_entity.id
_entity.type
_entity.pdbx_description
1 polymer ?
#
loop_
_entity_poly.entity_id
_entity_poly.type
_entity_poly.pdbx_seq_one_letter_code
_entity_poly.pdbx_strand_id
1 'polypeptide(L)'
;LDFKDVPNYISNAVSILDTARMPWHDVHMTMKGPVVLDIIQHFTERWNEIKHRKYKDDARFEWLALPHIIDPPCNPAVARHPLRDGWQNIGTHFKDHFSIPRDVDDAEPPQSYGSCRIQAVRSVSDWSHGVLTEHSIQNAYRQLIREAKHFIYIENQFFISNTKLDGPVKNIIAQALVERILRAAIAGQKFKVIVVIPEVPGFAGDIKSEAGLKTIMAAQYRTINRGGNSIYEVIRKSGYEPLDYIRFYHLRSYDRINAP
;
A
#
# COMPACT_ATOMS: atom_id res chain seq x y z
N LEU A 1 10.88 10.47 19.26
CA LEU A 1 11.11 9.34 20.18
C LEU A 1 10.55 8.10 19.52
N ASP A 2 11.34 7.04 19.44
CA ASP A 2 10.88 5.76 18.90
C ASP A 2 10.35 4.86 20.03
N PHE A 3 9.62 3.80 19.69
CA PHE A 3 9.11 2.84 20.65
C PHE A 3 10.26 2.16 21.41
N LYS A 4 10.16 2.15 22.73
CA LYS A 4 11.10 1.48 23.64
C LYS A 4 10.31 0.61 24.61
N ASP A 5 10.94 -0.46 25.08
CA ASP A 5 10.38 -1.35 26.10
C ASP A 5 8.96 -1.85 25.79
N VAL A 6 8.70 -2.20 24.52
CA VAL A 6 7.41 -2.66 23.99
C VAL A 6 6.70 -3.73 24.85
N PRO A 7 7.39 -4.69 25.51
CA PRO A 7 6.74 -5.62 26.43
C PRO A 7 6.00 -4.95 27.60
N ASN A 8 6.46 -3.76 28.03
CA ASN A 8 5.87 -2.99 29.12
C ASN A 8 4.84 -1.98 28.59
N TYR A 9 3.78 -2.49 27.94
CA TYR A 9 2.77 -1.69 27.23
C TYR A 9 1.98 -0.68 28.08
N ILE A 10 2.04 -0.80 29.42
CA ILE A 10 1.41 0.12 30.38
C ILE A 10 2.32 1.34 30.64
N SER A 11 3.63 1.19 30.45
CA SER A 11 4.62 2.23 30.73
C SER A 11 4.63 3.26 29.62
N ASN A 12 4.26 4.50 29.94
CA ASN A 12 4.33 5.61 29.01
C ASN A 12 5.73 6.24 29.05
N ALA A 13 6.47 6.07 27.95
CA ALA A 13 7.77 6.73 27.76
C ALA A 13 7.65 8.24 27.51
N VAL A 14 6.44 8.74 27.23
CA VAL A 14 6.15 10.14 26.90
C VAL A 14 5.05 10.65 27.83
N SER A 15 5.26 11.84 28.40
CA SER A 15 4.25 12.50 29.25
C SER A 15 3.05 12.94 28.41
N ILE A 16 1.88 12.37 28.72
CA ILE A 16 0.61 12.75 28.09
C ILE A 16 0.15 14.17 28.46
N LEU A 17 0.67 14.72 29.58
CA LEU A 17 0.36 16.07 30.05
C LEU A 17 1.15 17.15 29.31
N ASP A 18 2.26 16.79 28.67
CA ASP A 18 3.17 17.75 28.04
C ASP A 18 3.29 17.55 26.53
N THR A 19 2.94 16.37 26.02
CA THR A 19 3.16 15.98 24.62
C THR A 19 1.87 15.49 23.97
N ALA A 20 1.43 16.18 22.92
CA ALA A 20 0.36 15.68 22.07
C ALA A 20 0.79 14.40 21.34
N ARG A 21 -0.11 13.43 21.26
CA ARG A 21 0.06 12.31 20.31
C ARG A 21 0.08 12.85 18.88
N MET A 22 0.86 12.21 18.02
CA MET A 22 0.73 12.38 16.58
C MET A 22 -0.54 11.64 16.11
N PRO A 23 -1.56 12.31 15.54
CA PRO A 23 -2.73 11.61 15.01
C PRO A 23 -2.33 10.65 13.89
N TRP A 24 -3.06 9.54 13.78
CA TRP A 24 -2.85 8.53 12.74
C TRP A 24 -4.04 8.54 11.79
N HIS A 25 -3.80 8.96 10.55
CA HIS A 25 -4.78 8.95 9.46
C HIS A 25 -4.38 7.85 8.49
N ASP A 26 -5.28 6.91 8.21
CA ASP A 26 -5.00 5.72 7.41
C ASP A 26 -6.27 5.21 6.73
N VAL A 27 -6.10 4.35 5.73
CA VAL A 27 -7.19 3.73 4.98
C VAL A 27 -7.07 2.22 5.04
N HIS A 28 -8.17 1.56 5.41
CA HIS A 28 -8.28 0.10 5.38
C HIS A 28 -9.59 -0.33 4.73
N MET A 29 -9.64 -1.56 4.24
CA MET A 29 -10.85 -2.15 3.69
C MET A 29 -11.01 -3.60 4.13
N THR A 30 -12.27 -4.02 4.30
CA THR A 30 -12.62 -5.44 4.46
C THR A 30 -13.18 -5.94 3.14
N MET A 31 -12.75 -7.11 2.70
CA MET A 31 -13.21 -7.75 1.47
C MET A 31 -13.92 -9.06 1.80
N LYS A 32 -14.97 -9.38 1.05
CA LYS A 32 -15.70 -10.65 1.13
C LYS A 32 -15.82 -11.25 -0.27
N GLY A 33 -15.86 -12.58 -0.36
CA GLY A 33 -15.98 -13.30 -1.62
C GLY A 33 -14.65 -13.86 -2.16
N PRO A 34 -14.59 -14.24 -3.45
CA PRO A 34 -13.50 -15.03 -4.01
C PRO A 34 -12.11 -14.42 -3.87
N VAL A 35 -11.98 -13.09 -3.83
CA VAL A 35 -10.70 -12.40 -3.67
C VAL A 35 -9.98 -12.76 -2.37
N VAL A 36 -10.71 -13.22 -1.35
CA VAL A 36 -10.10 -13.68 -0.09
C VAL A 36 -9.16 -14.86 -0.35
N LEU A 37 -9.45 -15.70 -1.35
CA LEU A 37 -8.61 -16.83 -1.73
C LEU A 37 -7.27 -16.38 -2.33
N ASP A 38 -7.24 -15.26 -3.07
CA ASP A 38 -6.00 -14.65 -3.54
C ASP A 38 -5.11 -14.21 -2.36
N ILE A 39 -5.73 -13.64 -1.33
CA ILE A 39 -5.01 -13.20 -0.13
C ILE A 39 -4.49 -14.40 0.68
N ILE A 40 -5.30 -15.46 0.81
CA ILE A 40 -4.87 -16.71 1.48
C ILE A 40 -3.71 -17.36 0.71
N GLN A 41 -3.78 -17.39 -0.63
CA GLN A 41 -2.68 -17.88 -1.46
C GLN A 41 -1.40 -17.09 -1.17
N HIS A 42 -1.46 -15.75 -1.21
CA HIS A 42 -0.31 -14.89 -0.93
C HIS A 42 0.29 -15.15 0.47
N PHE A 43 -0.55 -15.28 1.49
CA PHE A 43 -0.09 -15.61 2.85
C PHE A 43 0.57 -17.00 2.92
N THR A 44 -0.04 -18.01 2.29
CA THR A 44 0.43 -19.39 2.28
C THR A 44 1.80 -19.49 1.61
N GLU A 45 1.96 -18.85 0.44
CA GLU A 45 3.24 -18.80 -0.28
C GLU A 45 4.34 -18.20 0.61
N ARG A 46 4.07 -17.07 1.26
CA ARG A 46 5.05 -16.42 2.16
C ARG A 46 5.39 -17.27 3.37
N TRP A 47 4.39 -17.85 4.02
CA TRP A 47 4.55 -18.67 5.21
C TRP A 47 5.42 -19.89 4.91
N ASN A 48 5.05 -20.63 3.86
CA ASN A 48 5.77 -21.82 3.44
C ASN A 48 7.18 -21.49 3.00
N GLU A 49 7.42 -20.33 2.36
CA GLU A 49 8.76 -19.91 1.98
C GLU A 49 9.64 -19.59 3.19
N ILE A 50 9.10 -18.91 4.20
CA ILE A 50 9.83 -18.64 5.45
C ILE A 50 10.11 -19.95 6.18
N LYS A 51 9.12 -20.84 6.28
CA LYS A 51 9.30 -22.17 6.86
C LYS A 51 10.40 -22.93 6.13
N HIS A 52 10.35 -22.98 4.80
CA HIS A 52 11.35 -23.63 3.97
C HIS A 52 12.77 -23.08 4.23
N ARG A 53 12.93 -21.75 4.26
CA ARG A 53 14.25 -21.11 4.40
C ARG A 53 14.82 -21.14 5.82
N LYS A 54 13.99 -21.08 6.86
CA LYS A 54 14.44 -20.86 8.25
C LYS A 54 14.04 -21.94 9.25
N TYR A 55 12.94 -22.65 9.00
CA TYR A 55 12.28 -23.51 9.99
C TYR A 55 11.85 -24.86 9.38
N LYS A 56 12.64 -25.36 8.43
CA LYS A 56 12.29 -26.52 7.61
C LYS A 56 11.95 -27.73 8.49
N ASP A 57 12.82 -28.01 9.45
CA ASP A 57 12.74 -29.16 10.34
C ASP A 57 12.13 -28.82 11.70
N ASP A 58 11.72 -27.57 11.93
CA ASP A 58 11.07 -27.15 13.17
C ASP A 58 9.57 -27.48 13.11
N ALA A 59 9.17 -28.47 13.91
CA ALA A 59 7.80 -28.97 14.00
C ALA A 59 6.81 -27.98 14.62
N ARG A 60 7.28 -26.89 15.27
CA ARG A 60 6.40 -25.85 15.82
C ARG A 60 5.69 -25.04 14.74
N PHE A 61 6.24 -25.03 13.52
CA PHE A 61 5.69 -24.32 12.38
C PHE A 61 5.15 -25.33 11.38
N GLU A 62 3.86 -25.30 11.11
CA GLU A 62 3.24 -26.24 10.18
C GLU A 62 3.44 -25.80 8.72
N TRP A 63 3.41 -26.74 7.77
CA TRP A 63 3.20 -26.39 6.37
C TRP A 63 1.73 -26.02 6.16
N LEU A 64 1.43 -25.08 5.28
CA LEU A 64 0.05 -24.70 4.97
C LEU A 64 -0.32 -25.19 3.57
N ALA A 65 -1.48 -25.83 3.44
CA ALA A 65 -2.03 -26.19 2.14
C ALA A 65 -2.61 -24.95 1.44
N LEU A 66 -2.55 -24.88 0.12
CA LEU A 66 -3.25 -23.82 -0.62
C LEU A 66 -4.78 -23.91 -0.44
N PRO A 67 -5.53 -22.83 -0.73
CA PRO A 67 -6.99 -22.86 -0.70
C PRO A 67 -7.55 -24.05 -1.50
N HIS A 68 -8.34 -24.91 -0.84
CA HIS A 68 -8.79 -26.20 -1.36
C HIS A 68 -10.32 -26.36 -1.38
N ILE A 69 -11.06 -25.53 -0.62
CA ILE A 69 -12.53 -25.44 -0.67
C ILE A 69 -12.88 -24.24 -1.55
N ILE A 70 -13.31 -24.49 -2.79
CA ILE A 70 -13.85 -23.45 -3.66
C ILE A 70 -14.97 -24.08 -4.49
N ASP A 71 -16.22 -23.83 -4.12
CA ASP A 71 -17.38 -24.03 -4.98
C ASP A 71 -17.99 -22.65 -5.27
N PRO A 72 -18.04 -22.17 -6.53
CA PRO A 72 -17.62 -22.81 -7.79
C PRO A 72 -16.09 -22.79 -8.01
N PRO A 73 -15.54 -23.62 -8.92
CA PRO A 73 -14.20 -24.16 -8.78
C PRO A 73 -13.11 -23.16 -9.15
N CYS A 74 -12.06 -23.21 -8.33
CA CYS A 74 -10.70 -22.83 -8.66
C CYS A 74 -10.50 -21.41 -9.18
N ASN A 75 -10.02 -20.56 -8.27
CA ASN A 75 -9.12 -19.48 -8.65
C ASN A 75 -8.02 -20.04 -9.60
N PRO A 76 -7.95 -19.62 -10.87
CA PRO A 76 -6.99 -20.15 -11.84
C PRO A 76 -5.53 -19.98 -11.40
N ALA A 77 -5.23 -18.96 -10.59
CA ALA A 77 -3.88 -18.73 -10.06
C ALA A 77 -3.48 -19.83 -9.07
N VAL A 78 -4.36 -20.16 -8.12
CA VAL A 78 -4.17 -21.28 -7.18
C VAL A 78 -4.05 -22.60 -7.94
N ALA A 79 -4.93 -22.81 -8.92
CA ALA A 79 -4.99 -24.07 -9.66
C ALA A 79 -3.71 -24.38 -10.46
N ARG A 80 -3.01 -23.33 -10.91
CA ARG A 80 -1.78 -23.41 -11.71
C ARG A 80 -0.50 -23.30 -10.87
N HIS A 81 -0.60 -23.20 -9.55
CA HIS A 81 0.57 -23.01 -8.70
C HIS A 81 1.48 -24.26 -8.73
N PRO A 82 2.79 -24.14 -9.04
CA PRO A 82 3.67 -25.31 -9.24
C PRO A 82 3.80 -26.21 -8.01
N LEU A 83 3.72 -25.63 -6.81
CA LEU A 83 3.84 -26.37 -5.53
C LEU A 83 2.49 -26.78 -4.96
N ARG A 84 1.39 -26.64 -5.71
CA ARG A 84 0.05 -26.91 -5.22
C ARG A 84 -0.09 -28.32 -4.68
N ASP A 85 0.19 -29.34 -5.50
CA ASP A 85 -0.03 -30.74 -5.12
C ASP A 85 0.88 -31.14 -3.94
N GLY A 86 2.13 -30.65 -3.94
CA GLY A 86 3.05 -30.85 -2.83
C GLY A 86 2.53 -30.29 -1.51
N TRP A 87 2.09 -29.03 -1.51
CA TRP A 87 1.54 -28.38 -0.31
C TRP A 87 0.17 -28.90 0.09
N GLN A 88 -0.64 -29.36 -0.86
CA GLN A 88 -1.91 -30.03 -0.55
C GLN A 88 -1.70 -31.35 0.19
N ASN A 89 -0.63 -32.09 -0.10
CA ASN A 89 -0.38 -33.37 0.55
C ASN A 89 0.24 -33.25 1.95
N ILE A 90 1.07 -32.23 2.18
CA ILE A 90 1.84 -32.07 3.43
C ILE A 90 1.29 -30.99 4.35
N GLY A 91 0.49 -30.07 3.82
CA GLY A 91 0.07 -28.87 4.50
C GLY A 91 -1.21 -29.06 5.30
N THR A 92 -1.30 -28.35 6.42
CA THR A 92 -2.53 -28.24 7.18
C THR A 92 -3.60 -27.57 6.32
N HIS A 93 -4.74 -28.23 6.21
CA HIS A 93 -5.90 -27.71 5.50
C HIS A 93 -6.59 -26.64 6.33
N PHE A 94 -6.81 -25.47 5.73
CA PHE A 94 -7.69 -24.44 6.28
C PHE A 94 -9.07 -25.02 6.61
N LYS A 95 -9.46 -24.94 7.88
CA LYS A 95 -10.85 -25.13 8.29
C LYS A 95 -11.55 -23.79 8.16
N ASP A 96 -12.50 -23.68 7.25
CA ASP A 96 -13.31 -22.47 7.13
C ASP A 96 -14.24 -22.34 8.35
N HIS A 97 -13.75 -21.67 9.39
CA HIS A 97 -14.52 -21.34 10.58
C HIS A 97 -15.68 -20.36 10.30
N PHE A 98 -15.68 -19.68 9.16
CA PHE A 98 -16.75 -18.75 8.77
C PHE A 98 -17.89 -19.44 8.00
N SER A 99 -17.67 -20.66 7.52
CA SER A 99 -18.70 -21.54 6.94
C SER A 99 -19.36 -22.49 7.94
N ILE A 100 -19.00 -22.42 9.23
CA ILE A 100 -19.80 -23.02 10.29
C ILE A 100 -21.18 -22.33 10.25
N PRO A 101 -22.30 -23.07 10.18
CA PRO A 101 -23.61 -22.49 10.37
C PRO A 101 -23.58 -21.70 11.67
N ARG A 102 -23.79 -20.38 11.61
CA ARG A 102 -23.88 -19.54 12.81
C ARG A 102 -25.17 -19.93 13.54
N ASP A 103 -25.10 -21.00 14.32
CA ASP A 103 -26.03 -21.20 15.40
C ASP A 103 -25.59 -20.27 16.53
N VAL A 104 -26.55 -19.46 16.98
CA VAL A 104 -26.52 -18.58 18.16
C VAL A 104 -25.92 -17.17 17.96
N ASP A 105 -26.82 -16.18 18.05
CA ASP A 105 -26.67 -14.76 18.35
C ASP A 105 -25.25 -14.16 18.36
N ASP A 106 -24.96 -13.26 17.42
CA ASP A 106 -24.46 -11.90 17.72
C ASP A 106 -24.12 -11.11 16.45
N ALA A 107 -24.72 -9.92 16.34
CA ALA A 107 -24.61 -8.88 15.32
C ALA A 107 -25.18 -9.20 13.91
N GLU A 108 -26.16 -8.38 13.49
CA GLU A 108 -26.58 -8.31 12.09
C GLU A 108 -25.35 -8.11 11.19
N PRO A 109 -25.26 -8.83 10.05
CA PRO A 109 -24.19 -8.59 9.10
C PRO A 109 -24.20 -7.11 8.71
N PRO A 110 -23.03 -6.44 8.66
CA PRO A 110 -22.98 -5.03 8.31
C PRO A 110 -23.71 -4.80 6.98
N GLN A 111 -24.55 -3.77 6.95
CA GLN A 111 -25.38 -3.45 5.80
C GLN A 111 -24.52 -3.43 4.52
N SER A 112 -24.92 -4.24 3.54
CA SER A 112 -24.22 -4.28 2.25
C SER A 112 -24.57 -3.03 1.45
N TYR A 113 -23.57 -2.18 1.21
CA TYR A 113 -23.71 -0.96 0.40
C TYR A 113 -23.55 -1.21 -1.12
N GLY A 114 -23.33 -2.46 -1.53
CA GLY A 114 -23.17 -2.85 -2.93
C GLY A 114 -22.08 -3.89 -3.16
N SER A 115 -21.92 -4.32 -4.41
CA SER A 115 -20.86 -5.23 -4.85
C SER A 115 -19.82 -4.51 -5.71
N CYS A 116 -18.56 -4.90 -5.63
CA CYS A 116 -17.51 -4.42 -6.52
C CYS A 116 -16.69 -5.59 -7.10
N ARG A 117 -16.09 -5.38 -8.27
CA ARG A 117 -15.08 -6.30 -8.83
C ARG A 117 -13.73 -5.96 -8.23
N ILE A 118 -13.08 -6.94 -7.61
CA ILE A 118 -11.81 -6.75 -6.92
C ILE A 118 -10.76 -7.65 -7.57
N GLN A 119 -9.54 -7.12 -7.70
CA GLN A 119 -8.36 -7.88 -8.10
C GLN A 119 -7.25 -7.60 -7.07
N ALA A 120 -6.70 -8.66 -6.47
CA ALA A 120 -5.53 -8.54 -5.62
C ALA A 120 -4.29 -8.26 -6.48
N VAL A 121 -3.42 -7.37 -5.99
CA VAL A 121 -2.13 -7.03 -6.59
C VAL A 121 -1.06 -6.97 -5.50
N ARG A 122 0.19 -7.25 -5.86
CA ARG A 122 1.30 -7.35 -4.90
C ARG A 122 2.63 -6.90 -5.49
N SER A 123 3.60 -6.73 -4.59
CA SER A 123 5.01 -6.51 -4.89
C SER A 123 5.81 -7.58 -4.17
N VAL A 124 6.27 -8.59 -4.91
CA VAL A 124 6.98 -9.75 -4.35
C VAL A 124 8.16 -10.12 -5.23
N SER A 125 9.14 -10.80 -4.66
CA SER A 125 10.28 -11.38 -5.39
C SER A 125 10.88 -12.55 -4.62
N ASP A 126 11.92 -13.16 -5.19
CA ASP A 126 12.55 -14.37 -4.68
C ASP A 126 12.83 -14.31 -3.17
N TRP A 127 13.50 -13.26 -2.68
CA TRP A 127 13.86 -13.17 -1.27
C TRP A 127 12.67 -13.16 -0.30
N SER A 128 11.48 -12.78 -0.78
CA SER A 128 10.28 -12.62 0.04
C SER A 128 9.30 -13.79 -0.07
N HIS A 129 9.22 -14.44 -1.24
CA HIS A 129 8.18 -15.43 -1.59
C HIS A 129 8.70 -16.59 -2.44
N GLY A 130 9.98 -16.64 -2.81
CA GLY A 130 10.53 -17.70 -3.66
C GLY A 130 10.01 -17.68 -5.11
N VAL A 131 9.45 -16.56 -5.56
CA VAL A 131 8.86 -16.39 -6.90
C VAL A 131 9.60 -15.34 -7.73
N LEU A 132 9.42 -15.40 -9.06
CA LEU A 132 9.89 -14.32 -9.94
C LEU A 132 9.26 -12.99 -9.54
N THR A 133 10.04 -11.91 -9.71
CA THR A 133 9.63 -10.56 -9.29
C THR A 133 8.31 -10.15 -9.92
N GLU A 134 7.31 -9.93 -9.09
CA GLU A 134 6.01 -9.40 -9.45
C GLU A 134 5.91 -7.95 -8.95
N HIS A 135 5.43 -7.06 -9.81
CA HIS A 135 5.23 -5.63 -9.53
C HIS A 135 3.85 -5.19 -10.02
N SER A 136 2.84 -6.02 -9.79
CA SER A 136 1.46 -5.81 -10.27
C SER A 136 0.82 -4.57 -9.64
N ILE A 137 1.22 -4.17 -8.43
CA ILE A 137 0.81 -2.88 -7.82
C ILE A 137 1.22 -1.71 -8.72
N GLN A 138 2.49 -1.65 -9.14
CA GLN A 138 2.98 -0.56 -9.99
C GLN A 138 2.28 -0.56 -11.35
N ASN A 139 2.01 -1.74 -11.92
CA ASN A 139 1.29 -1.87 -13.18
C ASN A 139 -0.14 -1.35 -13.07
N ALA A 140 -0.87 -1.75 -12.01
CA ALA A 140 -2.22 -1.28 -11.74
C ALA A 140 -2.26 0.24 -11.55
N TYR A 141 -1.35 0.81 -10.75
CA TYR A 141 -1.23 2.26 -10.56
C TYR A 141 -1.09 2.99 -11.91
N ARG A 142 -0.17 2.55 -12.77
CA ARG A 142 0.07 3.18 -14.07
C ARG A 142 -1.14 3.07 -14.99
N GLN A 143 -1.80 1.92 -14.99
CA GLN A 143 -3.00 1.71 -15.80
C GLN A 143 -4.14 2.62 -15.34
N LEU A 144 -4.47 2.62 -14.05
CA LEU A 144 -5.52 3.46 -13.47
C LEU A 144 -5.29 4.95 -13.75
N ILE A 145 -4.05 5.42 -13.61
CA ILE A 145 -3.70 6.81 -13.92
C ILE A 145 -3.94 7.13 -15.40
N ARG A 146 -3.50 6.26 -16.31
CA ARG A 146 -3.60 6.48 -17.76
C ARG A 146 -5.04 6.46 -18.28
N GLU A 147 -5.90 5.70 -17.61
CA GLU A 147 -7.32 5.52 -17.98
C GLU A 147 -8.25 6.52 -17.27
N ALA A 148 -7.79 7.20 -16.22
CA ALA A 148 -8.59 8.16 -15.46
C ALA A 148 -9.22 9.25 -16.36
N LYS A 149 -10.52 9.52 -16.23
CA LYS A 149 -11.22 10.47 -17.12
C LYS A 149 -11.34 11.88 -16.55
N HIS A 150 -11.59 12.00 -15.25
CA HIS A 150 -11.99 13.27 -14.62
C HIS A 150 -11.02 13.76 -13.54
N PHE A 151 -10.71 12.91 -12.56
CA PHE A 151 -9.78 13.29 -11.52
C PHE A 151 -9.07 12.07 -10.93
N ILE A 152 -7.99 12.32 -10.20
CA ILE A 152 -7.24 11.35 -9.43
C ILE A 152 -7.11 11.90 -8.00
N TYR A 153 -7.39 11.07 -7.01
CA TYR A 153 -7.16 11.36 -5.60
C TYR A 153 -6.13 10.35 -5.06
N ILE A 154 -5.07 10.84 -4.43
CA ILE A 154 -4.00 10.03 -3.85
C ILE A 154 -3.78 10.46 -2.41
N GLU A 155 -4.03 9.57 -1.47
CA GLU A 155 -3.49 9.63 -0.12
C GLU A 155 -2.35 8.62 -0.03
N ASN A 156 -1.14 9.06 0.34
CA ASN A 156 -0.03 8.15 0.52
C ASN A 156 0.98 8.69 1.53
N GLN A 157 1.67 7.79 2.23
CA GLN A 157 2.71 8.18 3.19
C GLN A 157 3.93 8.79 2.49
N PHE A 158 4.26 8.31 1.29
CA PHE A 158 5.40 8.78 0.51
C PHE A 158 4.99 9.16 -0.92
N PHE A 159 5.64 10.19 -1.46
CA PHE A 159 5.49 10.57 -2.86
C PHE A 159 6.85 10.72 -3.55
N ILE A 160 7.52 9.57 -3.74
CA ILE A 160 8.83 9.48 -4.40
C ILE A 160 8.68 8.64 -5.68
N SER A 161 8.83 9.32 -6.81
CA SER A 161 8.67 8.74 -8.13
C SER A 161 9.50 9.49 -9.16
N ASN A 162 9.59 8.96 -10.38
CA ASN A 162 10.36 9.53 -11.46
C ASN A 162 9.47 9.84 -12.69
N THR A 163 9.82 10.89 -13.41
CA THR A 163 9.21 11.27 -14.69
C THR A 163 10.00 10.69 -15.88
N LYS A 164 11.18 10.14 -15.61
CA LYS A 164 12.11 9.53 -16.58
C LYS A 164 12.61 8.18 -16.06
N LEU A 165 13.34 7.45 -16.89
CA LEU A 165 13.92 6.13 -16.54
C LEU A 165 15.33 6.22 -15.96
N ASP A 166 15.95 7.40 -15.96
CA ASP A 166 17.30 7.65 -15.48
C ASP A 166 17.36 7.89 -13.96
N GLY A 167 18.53 7.68 -13.37
CA GLY A 167 18.76 7.95 -11.94
C GLY A 167 18.34 6.80 -10.99
N PRO A 168 18.38 7.06 -9.67
CA PRO A 168 18.23 6.03 -8.64
C PRO A 168 16.77 5.61 -8.41
N VAL A 169 15.80 6.48 -8.68
CA VAL A 169 14.36 6.17 -8.53
C VAL A 169 13.85 5.52 -9.81
N LYS A 170 13.41 4.27 -9.72
CA LYS A 170 13.03 3.45 -10.88
C LYS A 170 11.54 3.41 -11.18
N ASN A 171 10.69 3.69 -10.19
CA ASN A 171 9.24 3.69 -10.42
C ASN A 171 8.83 4.92 -11.23
N ILE A 172 7.87 4.73 -12.14
CA ILE A 172 7.44 5.73 -13.14
C ILE A 172 5.97 6.14 -12.98
N ILE A 173 5.52 6.23 -11.73
CA ILE A 173 4.16 6.68 -11.39
C ILE A 173 4.00 8.19 -11.72
N ALA A 174 5.00 9.00 -11.37
CA ALA A 174 5.02 10.43 -11.71
C ALA A 174 5.03 10.65 -13.23
N GLN A 175 5.75 9.82 -13.99
CA GLN A 175 5.68 9.85 -15.45
C GLN A 175 4.24 9.63 -15.95
N ALA A 176 3.55 8.60 -15.45
CA ALA A 176 2.16 8.33 -15.85
C ALA A 176 1.22 9.49 -15.50
N LEU A 177 1.41 10.14 -14.34
CA LEU A 177 0.65 11.33 -13.94
C LEU A 177 0.87 12.49 -14.92
N VAL A 178 2.13 12.78 -15.25
CA VAL A 178 2.48 13.84 -16.21
C VAL A 178 1.90 13.53 -17.59
N GLU A 179 2.09 12.32 -18.11
CA GLU A 179 1.52 11.87 -19.40
C GLU A 179 0.01 12.10 -19.43
N ARG A 180 -0.69 11.73 -18.35
CA ARG A 180 -2.13 11.87 -18.26
C ARG A 180 -2.55 13.34 -18.18
N ILE A 181 -1.88 14.15 -17.37
CA ILE A 181 -2.17 15.58 -17.23
C ILE A 181 -1.99 16.29 -18.58
N LEU A 182 -0.85 16.08 -19.25
CA LEU A 182 -0.56 16.70 -20.55
C LEU A 182 -1.60 16.28 -21.61
N ARG A 183 -2.04 15.01 -21.61
CA ARG A 183 -3.13 14.57 -22.49
C ARG A 183 -4.42 15.36 -22.26
N ALA A 184 -4.81 15.61 -21.01
CA ALA A 184 -5.99 16.43 -20.72
C ALA A 184 -5.78 17.90 -21.13
N ALA A 185 -4.60 18.46 -20.84
CA ALA A 185 -4.27 19.85 -21.12
C ALA A 185 -4.29 20.14 -22.63
N ILE A 186 -3.70 19.26 -23.45
CA ILE A 186 -3.71 19.35 -24.91
C ILE A 186 -5.14 19.24 -25.46
N ALA A 187 -5.95 18.36 -24.89
CA ALA A 187 -7.35 18.17 -25.29
C ALA A 187 -8.32 19.22 -24.72
N GLY A 188 -7.84 20.20 -23.94
CA GLY A 188 -8.70 21.18 -23.28
C GLY A 188 -9.69 20.59 -22.26
N GLN A 189 -9.40 19.40 -21.72
CA GLN A 189 -10.30 18.68 -20.80
C GLN A 189 -10.09 19.14 -19.36
N LYS A 190 -11.19 19.30 -18.62
CA LYS A 190 -11.14 19.51 -17.17
C LYS A 190 -10.64 18.23 -16.49
N PHE A 191 -9.43 18.28 -15.94
CA PHE A 191 -8.81 17.17 -15.22
C PHE A 191 -8.07 17.66 -13.99
N LYS A 192 -8.21 16.98 -12.85
CA LYS A 192 -7.58 17.39 -11.58
C LYS A 192 -6.92 16.20 -10.87
N VAL A 193 -5.78 16.45 -10.24
CA VAL A 193 -5.05 15.50 -9.40
C VAL A 193 -4.86 16.12 -8.02
N ILE A 194 -5.34 15.44 -7.00
CA ILE A 194 -5.24 15.86 -5.61
C ILE A 194 -4.36 14.83 -4.91
N VAL A 195 -3.26 15.30 -4.33
CA VAL A 195 -2.32 14.46 -3.59
C VAL A 195 -2.26 14.95 -2.15
N VAL A 196 -2.58 14.06 -1.21
CA VAL A 196 -2.47 14.29 0.22
C VAL A 196 -1.34 13.43 0.76
N ILE A 197 -0.35 14.09 1.36
CA ILE A 197 0.86 13.48 1.92
C ILE A 197 1.12 14.06 3.31
N PRO A 198 1.81 13.32 4.20
CA PRO A 198 2.23 13.88 5.48
C PRO A 198 3.05 15.16 5.29
N GLU A 199 2.87 16.14 6.17
CA GLU A 199 3.65 17.39 6.15
C GLU A 199 5.15 17.11 6.31
N VAL A 200 5.47 16.14 7.18
CA VAL A 200 6.82 15.65 7.45
C VAL A 200 6.74 14.11 7.51
N PRO A 201 7.68 13.38 6.89
CA PRO A 201 7.72 11.92 7.01
C PRO A 201 7.85 11.46 8.47
N GLY A 202 7.13 10.39 8.84
CA GLY A 202 7.05 9.91 10.21
C GLY A 202 8.28 9.12 10.69
N PHE A 203 9.42 9.78 10.83
CA PHE A 203 10.63 9.22 11.43
C PHE A 203 10.89 9.82 12.81
N ALA A 204 11.46 9.02 13.71
CA ALA A 204 11.82 9.48 15.04
C ALA A 204 13.09 10.34 14.99
N GLY A 205 12.94 11.66 15.14
CA GLY A 205 14.08 12.56 15.15
C GLY A 205 13.70 14.03 15.08
N ASP A 206 14.66 14.91 15.31
CA ASP A 206 14.52 16.33 14.98
C ASP A 206 14.86 16.54 13.50
N ILE A 207 13.98 17.23 12.78
CA ILE A 207 14.11 17.59 11.36
C ILE A 207 15.47 18.25 11.08
N LYS A 208 16.01 19.00 12.04
CA LYS A 208 17.27 19.73 11.87
C LYS A 208 18.50 18.83 11.91
N SER A 209 18.45 17.70 12.62
CA SER A 209 19.63 16.85 12.86
C SER A 209 19.60 15.54 12.06
N GLU A 210 18.44 15.07 11.62
CA GLU A 210 18.30 13.74 11.04
C GLU A 210 18.55 13.71 9.51
N ALA A 211 19.59 12.99 9.08
CA ALA A 211 19.94 12.87 7.66
C ALA A 211 18.95 12.00 6.85
N GLY A 212 18.35 10.99 7.48
CA GLY A 212 17.36 10.11 6.86
C GLY A 212 16.13 10.89 6.41
N LEU A 213 15.53 11.64 7.33
CA LEU A 213 14.41 12.53 7.04
C LEU A 213 14.69 13.52 5.90
N LYS A 214 15.84 14.20 5.94
CA LYS A 214 16.24 15.16 4.89
C LYS A 214 16.37 14.49 3.52
N THR A 215 16.85 13.25 3.49
CA THR A 215 17.00 12.47 2.24
C THR A 215 15.65 12.16 1.62
N ILE A 216 14.68 11.74 2.44
CA ILE A 216 13.32 11.44 2.00
C ILE A 216 12.61 12.71 1.52
N MET A 217 12.70 13.80 2.27
CA MET A 217 12.17 15.09 1.85
C MET A 217 12.80 15.56 0.54
N ALA A 218 14.12 15.43 0.38
CA ALA A 218 14.81 15.79 -0.85
C ALA A 218 14.33 14.95 -2.05
N ALA A 219 14.13 13.64 -1.87
CA ALA A 219 13.58 12.77 -2.90
C ALA A 219 12.13 13.14 -3.26
N GLN A 220 11.29 13.45 -2.27
CA GLN A 220 9.91 13.88 -2.48
C GLN A 220 9.84 15.22 -3.23
N TYR A 221 10.62 16.22 -2.83
CA TYR A 221 10.68 17.49 -3.56
C TYR A 221 11.24 17.33 -4.97
N ARG A 222 12.18 16.40 -5.19
CA ARG A 222 12.67 16.07 -6.54
C ARG A 222 11.56 15.50 -7.44
N THR A 223 10.62 14.74 -6.87
CA THR A 223 9.44 14.27 -7.62
C THR A 223 8.47 15.42 -7.89
N ILE A 224 8.22 16.30 -6.92
CA ILE A 224 7.17 17.32 -6.98
C ILE A 224 7.59 18.55 -7.81
N ASN A 225 8.68 19.22 -7.43
CA ASN A 225 9.01 20.57 -7.94
C ASN A 225 10.49 20.95 -8.03
N ARG A 226 11.45 20.03 -7.84
CA ARG A 226 12.90 20.31 -7.91
C ARG A 226 13.63 19.33 -8.83
N GLY A 227 14.78 19.76 -9.37
CA GLY A 227 15.72 18.85 -10.05
C GLY A 227 15.60 18.81 -11.58
N GLY A 228 14.92 19.78 -12.19
CA GLY A 228 14.80 19.97 -13.63
C GLY A 228 13.82 19.02 -14.33
N ASN A 229 13.46 17.90 -13.71
CA ASN A 229 12.58 16.87 -14.27
C ASN A 229 11.43 16.49 -13.33
N SER A 230 11.11 17.32 -12.33
CA SER A 230 9.95 17.08 -11.47
C SER A 230 8.62 17.21 -12.23
N ILE A 231 7.51 16.74 -11.63
CA ILE A 231 6.17 16.85 -12.22
C ILE A 231 5.87 18.30 -12.64
N TYR A 232 6.13 19.27 -11.75
CA TYR A 232 5.86 20.68 -12.04
C TYR A 232 6.73 21.22 -13.17
N GLU A 233 8.03 20.90 -13.18
CA GLU A 233 8.94 21.39 -14.20
C GLU A 233 8.62 20.81 -15.58
N VAL A 234 8.24 19.52 -15.67
CA VAL A 234 7.90 18.87 -16.94
C VAL A 234 6.59 19.42 -17.52
N ILE A 235 5.57 19.67 -16.68
CA ILE A 235 4.32 20.27 -17.13
C ILE A 235 4.55 21.72 -17.60
N ARG A 236 5.34 22.53 -16.87
CA ARG A 236 5.70 23.90 -17.28
C ARG A 236 6.47 23.94 -18.59
N LYS A 237 7.44 23.04 -18.77
CA LYS A 237 8.18 22.90 -20.04
C LYS A 237 7.29 22.60 -21.24
N SER A 238 6.12 22.02 -21.01
CA SER A 238 5.13 21.73 -22.05
C SER A 238 4.15 22.88 -22.29
N GLY A 239 4.33 24.03 -21.63
CA GLY A 239 3.53 25.25 -21.83
C GLY A 239 2.28 25.37 -20.96
N TYR A 240 2.12 24.55 -19.92
CA TYR A 240 0.94 24.54 -19.03
C TYR A 240 1.32 24.87 -17.58
N GLU A 241 0.42 25.49 -16.81
CA GLU A 241 0.63 25.74 -15.37
C GLU A 241 0.25 24.49 -14.54
N PRO A 242 1.20 23.86 -13.82
CA PRO A 242 0.94 22.66 -13.04
C PRO A 242 -0.18 22.82 -12.01
N LEU A 243 -0.29 23.98 -11.37
CA LEU A 243 -1.28 24.22 -10.31
C LEU A 243 -2.74 24.22 -10.82
N ASP A 244 -2.95 24.27 -12.14
CA ASP A 244 -4.24 24.07 -12.78
C ASP A 244 -4.63 22.59 -12.85
N TYR A 245 -3.69 21.66 -12.71
CA TYR A 245 -3.94 20.23 -12.89
C TYR A 245 -3.63 19.39 -11.67
N ILE A 246 -2.57 19.68 -10.92
CA ILE A 246 -2.13 18.89 -9.78
C ILE A 246 -1.81 19.76 -8.57
N ARG A 247 -2.28 19.37 -7.39
CA ARG A 247 -2.03 20.07 -6.12
C ARG A 247 -1.69 19.08 -5.00
N PHE A 248 -0.82 19.53 -4.10
CA PHE A 248 -0.33 18.79 -2.95
C PHE A 248 -0.84 19.43 -1.66
N TYR A 249 -1.36 18.60 -0.78
CA TYR A 249 -1.94 18.97 0.51
C TYR A 249 -1.37 18.10 1.63
N HIS A 250 -1.55 18.56 2.86
CA HIS A 250 -1.24 17.81 4.07
C HIS A 250 -2.37 18.03 5.08
N LEU A 251 -2.43 17.15 6.08
CA LEU A 251 -3.39 17.25 7.18
C LEU A 251 -2.67 17.79 8.41
N ARG A 252 -3.29 18.78 9.08
CA ARG A 252 -2.82 19.34 10.33
C ARG A 252 -4.03 19.64 11.22
N SER A 253 -3.94 19.22 12.48
CA SER A 253 -4.90 19.58 13.53
C SER A 253 -4.18 20.40 14.61
N TYR A 254 -4.95 21.09 15.44
CA TYR A 254 -4.45 21.80 16.62
C TYR A 254 -5.42 21.61 17.78
N ASP A 255 -4.90 21.61 18.99
CA ASP A 255 -5.67 21.62 20.24
C ASP A 255 -4.82 22.28 21.33
N ARG A 256 -5.37 22.42 22.54
CA ARG A 256 -4.66 22.98 23.70
C ARG A 256 -4.32 21.88 24.71
N ILE A 257 -3.09 21.88 25.20
CA ILE A 257 -2.65 21.07 26.34
C ILE A 257 -2.48 22.03 27.52
N ASN A 258 -2.98 21.66 28.71
CA ASN A 258 -2.94 22.47 29.92
C ASN A 258 -3.58 23.87 29.76
N ALA A 259 -4.70 23.96 29.04
CA ALA A 259 -5.47 25.21 28.96
C ALA A 259 -6.24 25.47 30.27
N PRO A 260 -6.35 26.74 30.71
CA PRO A 260 -7.16 27.14 31.87
C PRO A 260 -8.66 26.98 31.63
#